data_AF-A0A2N6D2U5-F1
#
_entry.id   AF-A0A2N6D2U5-F1
#
_cell.length_a   1.000
_cell.length_b   1.000
_cell.length_c   1.000
_cell.angle_alpha   90.00
_cell.angle_beta   90.00
_cell.angle_gamma   90.00
#
_symmetry.space_group_name_H-M   'P 1'
#
loop_
_entity.id
_entity.type
_entity.pdbx_description
1 polymer ?
#
loop_
_entity_poly.entity_id
_entity_poly.type
_entity_poly.pdbx_seq_one_letter_code
_entity_poly.pdbx_strand_id
1 'polypeptide(L)'
;MGGDLLIVDDPFKNQEDADSKNYRDKVWDWYQSTLYTRIEKGGRIVVILTRWHEDDLAGRLLSSGSEKWNVISFPAIAETDEEHRKTGEPLWADKYGADALARIRMAVGTRVWNALYQQRPAPDDGAVFKKSWFRKYEIEPVFDYMIQSWDMTFSGGDQSDYVVGQVWGVRGAERYLVDQLRGQMDFMGAVRALRLMSEKYPQARAKYIEDKANGPAVISALKGEVQGLIPVNPKGSKISRAIAVTPLLEAGNVFLKKGASFSDELLDEAALFPSGKNDDMVDAMTQALSMTEKRQTPKASFAGAGRQSGRIFEKY
;
A
#
# COMPACT_ATOMS: atom_id res chain seq x y z
N MET A 1 -33.17 9.32 -24.83
CA MET A 1 -33.86 9.93 -23.68
C MET A 1 -32.84 10.82 -22.99
N GLY A 2 -33.10 12.13 -22.94
CA GLY A 2 -32.32 13.06 -22.14
C GLY A 2 -32.90 13.23 -20.74
N GLY A 3 -32.23 13.99 -19.88
CA GLY A 3 -32.68 14.30 -18.53
C GLY A 3 -32.30 15.72 -18.09
N ASP A 4 -33.14 16.29 -17.21
CA ASP A 4 -32.93 17.60 -16.60
C ASP A 4 -31.99 17.54 -15.37
N LEU A 5 -31.78 16.35 -14.80
CA LEU A 5 -30.86 16.10 -13.71
C LEU A 5 -30.16 14.75 -13.91
N LEU A 6 -28.83 14.78 -13.97
CA LEU A 6 -27.99 13.59 -14.01
C LEU A 6 -27.17 13.51 -12.72
N ILE A 7 -27.17 12.33 -12.10
CA ILE A 7 -26.42 12.07 -10.86
C ILE A 7 -25.38 11.00 -11.16
N VAL A 8 -24.13 11.31 -10.84
CA VAL A 8 -23.01 10.35 -10.81
C VAL A 8 -22.68 10.10 -9.35
N ASP A 9 -22.72 8.82 -8.96
CA ASP A 9 -22.46 8.39 -7.59
C ASP A 9 -21.28 7.40 -7.60
N ASP A 10 -20.20 7.77 -6.91
CA ASP A 10 -18.97 7.00 -6.70
C ASP A 10 -18.52 6.19 -7.93
N PRO A 11 -17.99 6.85 -8.99
CA PRO A 11 -17.61 6.17 -10.23
C PRO A 11 -16.37 5.26 -10.10
N PHE A 12 -15.74 5.20 -8.92
CA PHE A 12 -14.61 4.34 -8.61
C PHE A 12 -14.94 3.48 -7.40
N LYS A 13 -14.74 2.16 -7.52
CA LYS A 13 -15.09 1.21 -6.46
C LYS A 13 -14.04 1.17 -5.34
N ASN A 14 -12.78 1.36 -5.68
CA ASN A 14 -11.64 1.21 -4.77
C ASN A 14 -10.41 1.94 -5.32
N GLN A 15 -9.33 1.95 -4.54
CA GLN A 15 -8.04 2.54 -4.92
C GLN A 15 -7.46 1.92 -6.20
N GLU A 16 -7.65 0.61 -6.43
CA GLU A 16 -7.12 -0.09 -7.61
C GLU A 16 -7.73 0.44 -8.92
N ASP A 17 -9.05 0.63 -8.94
CA ASP A 17 -9.75 1.25 -10.07
C ASP A 17 -9.30 2.71 -10.26
N ALA A 18 -9.16 3.46 -9.16
CA ALA A 18 -8.74 4.86 -9.21
C ALA A 18 -7.29 5.05 -9.69
N ASP A 19 -6.36 4.16 -9.32
CA ASP A 19 -4.96 4.20 -9.73
C ASP A 19 -4.75 3.73 -11.18
N SER A 20 -5.68 2.92 -11.71
CA SER A 20 -5.63 2.46 -13.09
C SER A 20 -5.95 3.58 -14.08
N LYS A 21 -4.94 4.09 -14.78
CA LYS A 21 -5.12 5.08 -15.85
C LYS A 21 -6.16 4.63 -16.88
N ASN A 22 -6.10 3.37 -17.31
CA ASN A 22 -7.06 2.81 -18.26
C ASN A 22 -8.50 2.85 -17.74
N TYR A 23 -8.69 2.62 -16.44
CA TYR A 23 -10.01 2.71 -15.83
C TYR A 23 -10.48 4.17 -15.72
N ARG A 24 -9.60 5.09 -15.29
CA ARG A 24 -9.90 6.54 -15.28
C ARG A 24 -10.30 7.05 -16.67
N ASP A 25 -9.57 6.64 -17.71
CA ASP A 25 -9.88 6.98 -19.10
C ASP A 25 -11.23 6.41 -19.51
N LYS A 26 -11.54 5.16 -19.15
CA LYS A 26 -12.85 4.56 -19.42
C LYS A 26 -14.00 5.32 -18.75
N VAL A 27 -13.84 5.74 -17.49
CA VAL A 27 -14.84 6.56 -16.78
C VAL A 27 -15.01 7.92 -17.46
N TRP A 28 -13.90 8.54 -17.86
CA TRP A 28 -13.91 9.81 -18.57
C TRP A 28 -14.60 9.71 -19.95
N ASP A 29 -14.26 8.70 -20.74
CA ASP A 29 -14.85 8.45 -22.05
C ASP A 29 -16.35 8.19 -21.93
N TRP A 30 -16.77 7.41 -20.92
CA TRP A 30 -18.18 7.20 -20.62
C TRP A 30 -18.88 8.52 -20.26
N TYR A 31 -18.29 9.34 -19.40
CA TYR A 31 -18.84 10.63 -19.03
C TYR A 31 -19.07 11.51 -20.27
N GLN A 32 -18.06 11.65 -21.13
CA GLN A 32 -18.13 12.52 -22.31
C GLN A 32 -19.08 11.98 -23.39
N SER A 33 -18.97 10.69 -23.73
CA SER A 33 -19.71 10.09 -24.86
C SER A 33 -21.16 9.74 -24.52
N THR A 34 -21.43 9.40 -23.26
CA THR A 34 -22.71 8.77 -22.87
C THR A 34 -23.50 9.60 -21.88
N LEU A 35 -22.89 10.06 -20.79
CA LEU A 35 -23.63 10.79 -19.75
C LEU A 35 -23.91 12.22 -20.19
N TYR A 36 -22.86 12.94 -20.61
CA TYR A 36 -22.96 14.34 -20.98
C TYR A 36 -23.88 14.57 -22.19
N THR A 37 -23.89 13.64 -23.15
CA THR A 37 -24.76 13.72 -24.34
C THR A 37 -26.26 13.55 -24.03
N ARG A 38 -26.61 13.16 -22.80
CA ARG A 38 -28.00 13.00 -22.34
C ARG A 38 -28.51 14.18 -21.52
N ILE A 39 -27.69 15.19 -21.24
CA ILE A 39 -28.18 16.37 -20.52
C ILE A 39 -29.05 17.22 -21.44
N GLU A 40 -30.26 17.55 -21.00
CA GLU A 40 -31.14 18.48 -21.71
C GLU A 40 -30.69 19.94 -21.49
N LYS A 41 -31.15 20.85 -22.36
CA LYS A 41 -30.82 22.27 -22.24
C LYS A 41 -31.27 22.83 -20.89
N GLY A 42 -30.32 23.32 -20.09
CA GLY A 42 -30.58 23.87 -18.75
C GLY A 42 -30.63 22.82 -17.64
N GLY A 43 -30.38 21.55 -17.98
CA GLY A 43 -30.24 20.48 -17.00
C GLY A 43 -28.99 20.66 -16.12
N ARG A 44 -28.95 19.91 -15.01
CA ARG A 44 -27.85 19.93 -14.03
C ARG A 44 -27.20 18.57 -13.91
N ILE A 45 -25.90 18.58 -13.58
CA ILE A 45 -25.14 17.37 -13.25
C ILE A 45 -24.69 17.50 -11.81
N VAL A 46 -24.93 16.45 -11.02
CA VAL A 46 -24.41 16.32 -9.66
C VAL A 46 -23.45 15.14 -9.66
N VAL A 47 -22.21 15.38 -9.24
CA VAL A 47 -21.20 14.34 -9.08
C VAL A 47 -20.90 14.21 -7.59
N ILE A 48 -21.15 13.04 -7.04
CA ILE A 48 -20.87 12.66 -5.67
C ILE A 48 -19.78 11.58 -5.74
N LEU A 49 -18.65 11.82 -5.10
CA LEU A 49 -17.57 10.86 -5.09
C LEU A 49 -16.65 11.02 -3.87
N THR A 50 -16.04 9.93 -3.47
CA THR A 50 -14.80 9.96 -2.68
C THR A 50 -13.61 10.30 -3.59
N ARG A 51 -12.73 11.22 -3.17
CA ARG A 51 -11.53 11.58 -3.93
C ARG A 51 -10.42 10.55 -3.70
N TRP A 52 -10.09 9.77 -4.72
CA TRP A 52 -9.05 8.73 -4.63
C TRP A 52 -7.73 9.14 -5.28
N HIS A 53 -7.80 9.91 -6.36
CA HIS A 53 -6.67 10.27 -7.22
C HIS A 53 -6.87 11.68 -7.78
N GLU A 54 -5.81 12.42 -8.06
CA GLU A 54 -5.95 13.81 -8.54
C GLU A 54 -6.63 13.90 -9.91
N ASP A 55 -6.35 12.93 -10.78
CA ASP A 55 -6.90 12.75 -12.14
C ASP A 55 -8.20 11.92 -12.16
N ASP A 56 -8.88 11.76 -11.02
CA ASP A 56 -10.22 11.18 -10.99
C ASP A 56 -11.24 12.04 -11.77
N LEU A 57 -12.48 11.55 -11.92
CA LEU A 57 -13.51 12.24 -12.72
C LEU A 57 -13.68 13.71 -12.28
N ALA A 58 -13.74 13.98 -10.97
CA ALA A 58 -13.85 15.35 -10.47
C ALA A 58 -12.61 16.19 -10.80
N GLY A 59 -11.41 15.62 -10.64
CA GLY A 59 -10.16 16.27 -11.03
C GLY A 59 -10.14 16.69 -12.49
N ARG A 60 -10.55 15.80 -13.41
CA ARG A 60 -10.63 16.10 -14.84
C ARG A 60 -11.68 17.16 -15.15
N LEU A 61 -12.85 17.08 -14.52
CA LEU A 61 -13.93 18.06 -14.71
C LEU A 61 -13.54 19.46 -14.24
N LEU A 62 -12.84 19.56 -13.11
CA LEU A 62 -12.34 20.84 -12.59
C LEU A 62 -11.21 21.41 -13.45
N SER A 63 -10.37 20.53 -14.02
CA SER A 63 -9.23 20.93 -14.86
C SER A 63 -9.62 21.28 -16.29
N SER A 64 -10.68 20.69 -16.84
CA SER A 64 -11.08 20.92 -18.25
C SER A 64 -11.54 22.35 -18.51
N GLY A 65 -12.07 23.04 -17.49
CA GLY A 65 -12.62 24.40 -17.60
C GLY A 65 -13.82 24.51 -18.54
N SER A 66 -14.36 23.39 -19.03
CA SER A 66 -15.46 23.36 -20.00
C SER A 66 -16.79 23.81 -19.41
N GLU A 67 -16.96 23.61 -18.10
CA GLU A 67 -18.15 23.99 -17.34
C GLU A 67 -17.76 24.61 -16.01
N LYS A 68 -18.64 25.44 -15.44
CA LYS A 68 -18.45 26.00 -14.10
C LYS A 68 -19.03 25.06 -13.06
N TRP A 69 -18.16 24.35 -12.34
CA TRP A 69 -18.54 23.48 -11.24
C TRP A 69 -18.59 24.24 -9.91
N ASN A 70 -19.65 23.99 -9.13
CA ASN A 70 -19.69 24.37 -7.73
C ASN A 70 -19.22 23.19 -6.88
N VAL A 71 -18.16 23.39 -6.09
CA VAL A 71 -17.56 22.32 -5.28
C VAL A 71 -18.06 22.42 -3.84
N ILE A 72 -18.64 21.33 -3.36
CA ILE A 72 -19.00 21.15 -1.95
C ILE A 72 -18.10 20.04 -1.40
N SER A 73 -17.24 20.40 -0.44
CA SER A 73 -16.27 19.47 0.16
C SER A 73 -16.62 19.23 1.62
N PHE A 74 -16.49 17.97 2.04
CA PHE A 74 -16.77 17.52 3.40
C PHE A 74 -15.53 16.85 3.99
N PRO A 75 -14.48 17.61 4.35
CA PRO A 75 -13.27 17.04 4.94
C PRO A 75 -13.56 16.54 6.36
N ALA A 76 -12.97 15.40 6.72
CA ALA A 76 -13.15 14.76 8.02
C ALA A 76 -12.78 15.68 9.19
N ILE A 77 -11.77 16.54 9.02
CA ILE A 77 -11.40 17.63 9.93
C ILE A 77 -11.52 18.95 9.17
N ALA A 78 -12.24 19.92 9.73
CA ALA A 78 -12.37 21.25 9.14
C ALA A 78 -11.00 21.95 9.04
N GLU A 79 -10.72 22.56 7.89
CA GLU A 79 -9.44 23.24 7.62
C GLU A 79 -9.55 24.76 7.69
N THR A 80 -10.79 25.24 7.62
CA THR A 80 -11.19 26.62 7.83
C THR A 80 -12.43 26.62 8.71
N ASP A 81 -12.77 27.78 9.25
CA ASP A 81 -14.05 27.93 9.94
C ASP A 81 -15.19 27.78 8.92
N GLU A 82 -16.13 26.88 9.23
CA GLU A 82 -17.33 26.61 8.46
C GLU A 82 -18.56 27.12 9.23
N GLU A 83 -19.73 27.12 8.60
CA GLU A 83 -20.98 27.61 9.23
C GLU A 83 -21.33 26.83 10.52
N HIS A 84 -21.03 25.54 10.56
CA HIS A 84 -21.47 24.64 11.63
C HIS A 84 -20.34 24.03 12.47
N ARG A 85 -19.08 24.37 12.16
CA ARG A 85 -17.90 23.87 12.90
C ARG A 85 -16.68 24.76 12.69
N LYS A 86 -15.77 24.74 13.65
CA LYS A 86 -14.51 25.50 13.64
C LYS A 86 -13.37 24.69 13.04
N THR A 87 -12.33 25.41 12.61
CA THR A 87 -11.08 24.80 12.16
C THR A 87 -10.57 23.78 13.18
N GLY A 88 -10.24 22.57 12.72
CA GLY A 88 -9.79 21.46 13.57
C GLY A 88 -10.90 20.56 14.11
N GLU A 89 -12.18 20.93 13.95
CA GLU A 89 -13.30 20.12 14.44
C GLU A 89 -13.67 18.98 13.47
N PRO A 90 -14.01 17.78 13.99
CA PRO A 90 -14.51 16.68 13.19
C PRO A 90 -15.79 17.02 12.43
N LEU A 91 -15.96 16.47 11.22
CA LEU A 91 -17.20 16.60 10.44
C LEU A 91 -18.41 15.99 11.16
N TRP A 92 -18.17 14.86 11.83
CA TRP A 92 -19.20 14.13 12.56
C TRP A 92 -18.65 13.62 13.88
N ALA A 93 -18.50 14.53 14.84
CA ALA A 93 -17.87 14.26 16.13
C ALA A 93 -18.50 13.08 16.89
N ASP A 94 -19.83 12.93 16.83
CA ASP A 94 -20.55 11.83 17.50
C ASP A 94 -20.18 10.44 16.95
N LYS A 95 -19.85 10.35 15.66
CA LYS A 95 -19.49 9.09 15.01
C LYS A 95 -17.97 8.87 15.02
N TYR A 96 -17.20 9.92 14.71
CA TYR A 96 -15.74 9.90 14.66
C TYR A 96 -15.17 11.17 15.29
N GLY A 97 -14.97 11.14 16.62
CA GLY A 97 -14.27 12.20 17.34
C GLY A 97 -12.77 12.29 17.01
N ALA A 98 -12.11 13.32 17.54
CA ALA A 98 -10.71 13.64 17.24
C ALA A 98 -9.74 12.44 17.44
N ASP A 99 -9.87 11.70 18.55
CA ASP A 99 -9.00 10.55 18.83
C ASP A 99 -9.20 9.41 17.84
N ALA A 100 -10.44 9.18 17.39
CA ALA A 100 -10.74 8.16 16.40
C ALA A 100 -10.13 8.54 15.04
N LEU A 101 -10.29 9.80 14.63
CA LEU A 101 -9.69 10.34 13.42
C LEU A 101 -8.16 10.30 13.46
N ALA A 102 -7.54 10.60 14.60
CA ALA A 102 -6.09 10.48 14.79
C ALA A 102 -5.61 9.03 14.61
N ARG A 103 -6.31 8.06 15.22
CA ARG A 103 -6.00 6.63 15.03
C ARG A 103 -6.18 6.18 13.58
N ILE A 104 -7.24 6.62 12.92
CA ILE A 104 -7.48 6.32 11.51
C ILE A 104 -6.35 6.89 10.66
N ARG A 105 -5.99 8.17 10.83
CA ARG A 105 -4.88 8.81 10.13
C ARG A 105 -3.58 8.04 10.28
N MET A 106 -3.25 7.59 11.49
CA MET A 106 -2.06 6.76 11.74
C MET A 106 -2.15 5.40 11.03
N ALA A 107 -3.34 4.77 11.04
CA ALA A 107 -3.54 3.45 10.46
C ALA A 107 -3.50 3.45 8.92
N VAL A 108 -4.11 4.45 8.28
CA VAL A 108 -4.17 4.54 6.82
C VAL A 108 -2.98 5.26 6.20
N GLY A 109 -2.21 6.01 6.99
CA GLY A 109 -1.08 6.81 6.53
C GLY A 109 -1.51 8.15 5.91
N THR A 110 -0.55 9.07 5.77
CA THR A 110 -0.84 10.46 5.43
C THR A 110 -1.42 10.62 4.02
N ARG A 111 -0.98 9.83 3.04
CA ARG A 111 -1.47 9.93 1.65
C ARG A 111 -2.94 9.54 1.55
N VAL A 112 -3.31 8.36 2.07
CA VAL A 112 -4.69 7.86 2.07
C VAL A 112 -5.60 8.77 2.90
N TRP A 113 -5.09 9.26 4.04
CA TRP A 113 -5.79 10.25 4.85
C TRP A 113 -6.13 11.53 4.05
N ASN A 114 -5.13 12.11 3.38
CA ASN A 114 -5.32 13.34 2.63
C ASN A 114 -6.30 13.17 1.48
N ALA A 115 -6.23 12.05 0.74
CA ALA A 115 -7.15 11.75 -0.35
C ALA A 115 -8.58 11.46 0.16
N LEU A 116 -8.76 10.39 0.94
CA LEU A 116 -10.09 9.87 1.26
C LEU A 116 -10.82 10.65 2.36
N TYR A 117 -10.08 11.22 3.31
CA TYR A 117 -10.66 11.88 4.48
C TYR A 117 -10.64 13.41 4.33
N GLN A 118 -9.58 13.99 3.79
CA GLN A 118 -9.50 15.44 3.58
C GLN A 118 -9.84 15.89 2.15
N GLN A 119 -10.14 14.96 1.22
CA GLN A 119 -10.51 15.24 -0.18
C GLN A 119 -9.43 15.97 -1.00
N ARG A 120 -8.16 15.76 -0.66
CA ARG A 120 -6.98 16.34 -1.32
C ARG A 120 -6.02 15.24 -1.79
N PRO A 121 -6.39 14.49 -2.84
CA PRO A 121 -5.43 13.60 -3.48
C PRO A 121 -4.27 14.44 -4.03
N ALA A 122 -3.05 13.97 -3.82
CA ALA A 122 -1.85 14.56 -4.36
C ALA A 122 -1.41 13.78 -5.61
N PRO A 123 -0.67 14.42 -6.53
CA PRO A 123 -0.09 13.73 -7.66
C PRO A 123 0.69 12.48 -7.27
N ASP A 124 0.73 11.54 -8.20
CA ASP A 124 1.64 10.38 -8.13
C ASP A 124 3.10 10.78 -8.42
N ASP A 125 3.35 12.03 -8.85
CA ASP A 125 4.70 12.54 -9.15
C ASP A 125 5.58 12.76 -7.91
N GLY A 126 4.98 12.77 -6.72
CA GLY A 126 5.69 12.92 -5.45
C GLY A 126 6.28 11.60 -4.97
N ALA A 127 7.48 11.65 -4.40
CA ALA A 127 8.13 10.48 -3.80
C ALA A 127 7.20 9.81 -2.76
N VAL A 128 6.91 8.52 -2.96
CA VAL A 128 6.02 7.74 -2.06
C VAL A 128 6.63 7.61 -0.68
N PHE A 129 7.95 7.45 -0.61
CA PHE A 129 8.69 7.31 0.64
C PHE A 129 9.57 8.53 0.92
N LYS A 130 9.65 8.92 2.19
CA LYS A 130 10.59 9.95 2.65
C LYS A 130 11.79 9.30 3.32
N LYS A 131 13.00 9.77 3.01
CA LYS A 131 14.23 9.27 3.64
C LYS A 131 14.18 9.30 5.17
N SER A 132 13.56 10.34 5.74
CA SER A 132 13.41 10.51 7.19
C SER A 132 12.50 9.49 7.87
N TRP A 133 11.70 8.74 7.13
CA TRP A 133 10.86 7.68 7.69
C TRP A 133 11.65 6.40 8.00
N PHE A 134 12.78 6.20 7.35
CA PHE A 134 13.64 5.05 7.60
C PHE A 134 14.52 5.31 8.81
N ARG A 135 14.40 4.45 9.82
CA ARG A 135 15.32 4.47 10.96
C ARG A 135 16.59 3.69 10.63
N LYS A 136 17.68 3.98 11.34
CA LYS A 136 18.93 3.23 11.21
C LYS A 136 19.19 2.42 12.48
N TYR A 137 19.81 1.26 12.35
CA TYR A 137 20.24 0.44 13.49
C TYR A 137 21.70 -0.03 13.30
N GLU A 138 22.42 -0.19 14.42
CA GLU A 138 23.82 -0.64 14.42
C GLU A 138 23.95 -2.09 14.91
N ILE A 139 23.26 -2.41 16.00
CA ILE A 139 23.27 -3.73 16.62
C ILE A 139 21.98 -4.46 16.23
N GLU A 140 22.11 -5.66 15.66
CA GLU A 140 20.97 -6.50 15.35
C GLU A 140 20.26 -6.94 16.64
N PRO A 141 18.95 -6.69 16.78
CA PRO A 141 18.21 -7.18 17.92
C PRO A 141 17.93 -8.68 17.79
N VAL A 142 17.49 -9.30 18.89
CA VAL A 142 16.91 -10.65 18.80
C VAL A 142 15.55 -10.55 18.09
N PHE A 143 15.43 -11.25 16.98
CA PHE A 143 14.21 -11.30 16.18
C PHE A 143 13.27 -12.40 16.66
N ASP A 144 11.97 -12.12 16.64
CA ASP A 144 10.90 -13.12 16.86
C ASP A 144 10.91 -14.15 15.72
N TYR A 145 11.11 -13.67 14.49
CA TYR A 145 11.31 -14.47 13.29
C TYR A 145 11.97 -13.66 12.18
N MET A 146 12.45 -14.36 11.16
CA MET A 146 12.99 -13.75 9.94
C MET A 146 12.29 -14.28 8.71
N ILE A 147 12.28 -13.48 7.64
CA ILE A 147 11.74 -13.85 6.33
C ILE A 147 12.72 -13.45 5.23
N GLN A 148 12.52 -14.01 4.03
CA GLN A 148 13.10 -13.49 2.81
C GLN A 148 11.99 -13.00 1.89
N SER A 149 12.27 -11.93 1.14
CA SER A 149 11.40 -11.40 0.10
C SER A 149 12.21 -11.26 -1.17
N TRP A 150 11.68 -11.83 -2.25
CA TRP A 150 12.36 -11.91 -3.53
C TRP A 150 11.50 -11.28 -4.62
N ASP A 151 12.13 -10.38 -5.36
CA ASP A 151 11.69 -9.93 -6.67
C ASP A 151 12.53 -10.63 -7.74
N MET A 152 11.85 -11.40 -8.60
CA MET A 152 12.43 -12.28 -9.61
C MET A 152 12.06 -11.80 -11.02
N THR A 153 12.02 -10.48 -11.22
CA THR A 153 11.60 -9.87 -12.47
C THR A 153 12.65 -10.04 -13.57
N PHE A 154 12.19 -10.44 -14.76
CA PHE A 154 12.96 -10.54 -16.01
C PHE A 154 12.10 -10.04 -17.16
N SER A 155 12.49 -8.95 -17.81
CA SER A 155 11.77 -8.31 -18.91
C SER A 155 12.13 -8.91 -20.27
N GLY A 156 13.06 -9.87 -20.32
CA GLY A 156 13.41 -10.60 -21.53
C GLY A 156 14.03 -9.75 -22.65
N GLY A 157 14.39 -8.48 -22.37
CA GLY A 157 15.09 -7.58 -23.28
C GLY A 157 16.61 -7.58 -23.10
N ASP A 158 17.33 -6.79 -23.91
CA ASP A 158 18.80 -6.65 -23.90
C ASP A 158 19.37 -6.00 -22.61
N GLN A 159 18.51 -5.59 -21.68
CA GLN A 159 18.90 -5.19 -20.33
C GLN A 159 18.49 -6.32 -19.38
N SER A 160 19.47 -6.92 -18.69
CA SER A 160 19.19 -7.84 -17.60
C SER A 160 18.51 -7.07 -16.47
N ASP A 161 17.27 -7.40 -16.18
CA ASP A 161 16.58 -6.86 -15.00
C ASP A 161 17.29 -7.32 -13.72
N TYR A 162 17.10 -6.56 -12.64
CA TYR A 162 17.68 -6.88 -11.37
C TYR A 162 16.84 -7.94 -10.65
N VAL A 163 17.50 -9.01 -10.22
CA VAL A 163 16.96 -9.88 -9.19
C VAL A 163 17.36 -9.30 -7.83
N VAL A 164 16.38 -9.12 -6.96
CA VAL A 164 16.58 -8.61 -5.60
C VAL A 164 16.07 -9.62 -4.58
N GLY A 165 16.94 -10.00 -3.65
CA GLY A 165 16.60 -10.78 -2.47
C GLY A 165 16.89 -9.97 -1.21
N GLN A 166 15.89 -9.79 -0.35
CA GLN A 166 16.04 -9.11 0.94
C GLN A 166 15.73 -10.04 2.10
N VAL A 167 16.52 -9.94 3.17
CA VAL A 167 16.30 -10.63 4.44
C VAL A 167 15.79 -9.65 5.47
N TRP A 168 14.64 -9.95 6.06
CA TRP A 168 13.98 -9.09 7.04
C TRP A 168 13.81 -9.78 8.38
N GLY A 169 14.26 -9.11 9.44
CA GLY A 169 14.04 -9.49 10.83
C GLY A 169 12.81 -8.78 11.41
N VAL A 170 12.04 -9.50 12.23
CA VAL A 170 10.84 -8.99 12.89
C VAL A 170 11.03 -9.01 14.40
N ARG A 171 10.74 -7.89 15.06
CA ARG A 171 10.65 -7.79 16.52
C ARG A 171 9.42 -6.97 16.90
N GLY A 172 8.36 -7.63 17.35
CA GLY A 172 7.07 -7.01 17.64
C GLY A 172 6.51 -6.25 16.42
N ALA A 173 6.41 -4.93 16.54
CA ALA A 173 5.96 -4.04 15.46
C ALA A 173 7.08 -3.61 14.50
N GLU A 174 8.34 -3.83 14.87
CA GLU A 174 9.50 -3.32 14.16
C GLU A 174 10.00 -4.32 13.10
N ARG A 175 10.52 -3.79 12.00
CA ARG A 175 11.03 -4.52 10.84
C ARG A 175 12.43 -4.03 10.51
N TYR A 176 13.37 -4.96 10.37
CA TYR A 176 14.79 -4.67 10.18
C TYR A 176 15.28 -5.30 8.89
N LEU A 177 15.81 -4.50 7.96
CA LEU A 177 16.51 -5.02 6.79
C LEU A 177 17.90 -5.53 7.22
N VAL A 178 18.06 -6.85 7.24
CA VAL A 178 19.27 -7.52 7.74
C VAL A 178 20.33 -7.70 6.66
N ASP A 179 19.90 -8.07 5.46
CA ASP A 179 20.78 -8.29 4.31
C ASP A 179 20.01 -8.08 3.01
N GLN A 180 20.75 -7.79 1.95
CA GLN A 180 20.20 -7.70 0.60
C GLN A 180 21.23 -8.14 -0.44
N LEU A 181 20.74 -8.90 -1.40
CA LEU A 181 21.43 -9.19 -2.64
C LEU A 181 20.67 -8.51 -3.78
N ARG A 182 21.40 -7.78 -4.62
CA ARG A 182 20.89 -7.22 -5.87
C ARG A 182 21.88 -7.53 -6.97
N GLY A 183 21.39 -8.00 -8.10
CA GLY A 183 22.25 -8.23 -9.25
C GLY A 183 21.47 -8.55 -10.51
N GLN A 184 22.07 -8.21 -11.63
CA GLN A 184 21.64 -8.68 -12.93
C GLN A 184 22.13 -10.11 -13.11
N MET A 185 21.22 -11.07 -13.20
CA MET A 185 21.58 -12.48 -13.28
C MET A 185 20.61 -13.25 -14.15
N ASP A 186 21.09 -14.33 -14.75
CA ASP A 186 20.24 -15.28 -15.47
C ASP A 186 19.42 -16.14 -14.51
N PHE A 187 18.54 -16.99 -15.05
CA PHE A 187 17.72 -17.90 -14.26
C PHE A 187 18.55 -18.76 -13.30
N MET A 188 19.66 -19.34 -13.78
CA MET A 188 20.52 -20.18 -12.96
C MET A 188 21.23 -19.38 -11.86
N GLY A 189 21.60 -18.13 -12.14
CA GLY A 189 22.09 -17.17 -11.17
C GLY A 189 21.07 -16.87 -10.08
N ALA A 190 19.81 -16.62 -10.44
CA ALA A 190 18.72 -16.37 -9.49
C ALA A 190 18.49 -17.57 -8.56
N VAL A 191 18.45 -18.79 -9.13
CA VAL A 191 18.34 -20.05 -8.36
C VAL A 191 19.51 -20.20 -7.37
N ARG A 192 20.75 -19.94 -7.82
CA ARG A 192 21.94 -19.98 -6.94
C ARG A 192 21.87 -18.92 -5.85
N ALA A 193 21.47 -17.68 -6.18
CA ALA A 193 21.38 -16.58 -5.24
C ALA A 193 20.38 -16.89 -4.11
N LEU A 194 19.20 -17.40 -4.45
CA LEU A 194 18.19 -17.79 -3.47
C LEU A 194 18.69 -18.92 -2.56
N ARG A 195 19.32 -19.94 -3.13
CA ARG A 195 19.90 -21.05 -2.37
C ARG A 195 20.95 -20.57 -1.37
N LEU A 196 21.93 -19.80 -1.83
CA LEU A 196 23.03 -19.29 -0.99
C LEU A 196 22.53 -18.36 0.12
N MET A 197 21.57 -17.47 -0.17
CA MET A 197 20.97 -16.63 0.87
C MET A 197 20.14 -17.45 1.87
N SER A 198 19.46 -18.50 1.42
CA SER A 198 18.73 -19.44 2.29
C SER A 198 19.66 -20.25 3.21
N GLU A 199 20.83 -20.65 2.72
CA GLU A 199 21.87 -21.31 3.51
C GLU A 199 22.52 -20.34 4.52
N LYS A 200 22.74 -19.08 4.12
CA LYS A 200 23.28 -18.03 5.00
C LYS A 200 22.32 -17.63 6.12
N TYR A 201 21.01 -17.69 5.85
CA TYR A 201 19.94 -17.32 6.81
C TYR A 201 18.92 -18.45 7.01
N PRO A 202 19.30 -19.60 7.60
CA PRO A 202 18.39 -20.74 7.78
C PRO A 202 17.18 -20.43 8.68
N GLN A 203 17.30 -19.43 9.54
CA GLN A 203 16.22 -18.93 10.40
C GLN A 203 15.15 -18.14 9.63
N ALA A 204 15.45 -17.67 8.41
CA ALA A 204 14.48 -17.00 7.53
C ALA A 204 13.58 -18.03 6.84
N ARG A 205 12.67 -18.62 7.63
CA ARG A 205 11.90 -19.80 7.22
C ARG A 205 10.98 -19.54 6.05
N ALA A 206 10.24 -18.43 6.06
CA ALA A 206 9.36 -18.04 4.96
C ALA A 206 10.12 -17.24 3.91
N LYS A 207 10.01 -17.64 2.65
CA LYS A 207 10.68 -17.05 1.49
C LYS A 207 9.62 -16.70 0.46
N TYR A 208 9.24 -15.44 0.46
CA TYR A 208 8.19 -14.90 -0.40
C TYR A 208 8.78 -14.57 -1.76
N ILE A 209 8.15 -15.09 -2.81
CA ILE A 209 8.59 -14.89 -4.20
C ILE A 209 7.35 -14.48 -4.98
N GLU A 210 7.46 -13.38 -5.73
CA GLU A 210 6.34 -12.93 -6.56
C GLU A 210 5.96 -14.00 -7.60
N ASP A 211 4.69 -14.35 -7.69
CA ASP A 211 4.13 -15.37 -8.61
C ASP A 211 3.92 -14.78 -10.01
N LYS A 212 4.94 -14.09 -10.50
CA LYS A 212 5.02 -13.47 -11.83
C LYS A 212 6.42 -13.65 -12.40
N ALA A 213 6.56 -13.36 -13.70
CA ALA A 213 7.81 -13.54 -14.44
C ALA A 213 8.41 -14.94 -14.18
N ASN A 214 9.63 -15.00 -13.65
CA ASN A 214 10.35 -16.25 -13.40
C ASN A 214 10.13 -16.84 -11.99
N GLY A 215 9.38 -16.17 -11.11
CA GLY A 215 9.08 -16.65 -9.76
C GLY A 215 8.56 -18.10 -9.71
N PRO A 216 7.53 -18.49 -10.51
CA PRO A 216 7.02 -19.85 -10.53
C PRO A 216 8.09 -20.89 -10.92
N ALA A 217 8.96 -20.55 -11.89
CA ALA A 217 10.03 -21.43 -12.36
C ALA A 217 11.10 -21.63 -11.28
N VAL A 218 11.50 -20.54 -10.59
CA VAL A 218 12.46 -20.61 -9.47
C VAL A 218 11.90 -21.42 -8.32
N ILE A 219 10.63 -21.24 -7.97
CA ILE A 219 9.95 -22.05 -6.94
C ILE A 219 9.99 -23.53 -7.32
N SER A 220 9.62 -23.86 -8.56
CA SER A 220 9.61 -25.24 -9.04
C SER A 220 10.99 -25.90 -9.00
N ALA A 221 12.04 -25.14 -9.36
CA ALA A 221 13.42 -25.62 -9.34
C ALA A 221 13.94 -25.89 -7.92
N LEU A 222 13.51 -25.12 -6.92
CA LEU A 222 14.05 -25.19 -5.56
C LEU A 222 13.15 -25.91 -4.54
N LYS A 223 11.91 -26.28 -4.89
CA LYS A 223 10.95 -26.89 -3.95
C LYS A 223 11.44 -28.16 -3.23
N GLY A 224 12.38 -28.90 -3.82
CA GLY A 224 12.96 -30.12 -3.24
C GLY A 224 14.19 -29.87 -2.37
N GLU A 225 14.75 -28.66 -2.38
CA GLU A 225 16.02 -28.32 -1.73
C GLU A 225 15.87 -27.22 -0.69
N VAL A 226 14.99 -26.25 -0.95
CA VAL A 226 14.79 -25.07 -0.10
C VAL A 226 13.39 -25.10 0.48
N GLN A 227 13.31 -25.17 1.82
CA GLN A 227 12.05 -25.13 2.53
C GLN A 227 11.45 -23.70 2.58
N GLY A 228 10.12 -23.64 2.62
CA GLY A 228 9.37 -22.42 2.92
C GLY A 228 9.30 -21.41 1.78
N LEU A 229 9.37 -21.87 0.53
CA LEU A 229 9.07 -21.08 -0.66
C LEU A 229 7.54 -20.82 -0.72
N ILE A 230 7.14 -19.56 -0.75
CA ILE A 230 5.73 -19.14 -0.73
C ILE A 230 5.48 -18.20 -1.91
N PRO A 231 4.66 -18.59 -2.89
CA PRO A 231 4.29 -17.70 -3.99
C PRO A 231 3.42 -16.54 -3.48
N VAL A 232 3.68 -15.34 -3.96
CA VAL A 232 2.91 -14.12 -3.66
C VAL A 232 2.28 -13.61 -4.94
N ASN A 233 0.95 -13.62 -4.98
CA ASN A 233 0.19 -12.99 -6.05
C ASN A 233 -0.06 -11.51 -5.70
N PRO A 234 0.58 -10.56 -6.38
CA PRO A 234 0.43 -9.16 -6.07
C PRO A 234 -0.95 -8.66 -6.50
N LYS A 235 -1.58 -7.86 -5.64
CA LYS A 235 -2.89 -7.24 -5.90
C LYS A 235 -2.72 -5.73 -6.00
N GLY A 236 -3.37 -5.10 -6.98
CA GLY A 236 -3.19 -3.68 -7.27
C GLY A 236 -1.88 -3.35 -7.98
N SER A 237 -1.67 -2.07 -8.24
CA SER A 237 -0.46 -1.55 -8.90
C SER A 237 0.76 -1.55 -7.95
N LYS A 238 1.98 -1.43 -8.49
CA LYS A 238 3.20 -1.28 -7.69
C LYS A 238 3.09 -0.09 -6.72
N ILE A 239 2.58 1.04 -7.20
CA ILE A 239 2.35 2.26 -6.41
C ILE A 239 1.35 1.98 -5.28
N SER A 240 0.22 1.34 -5.57
CA SER A 240 -0.79 1.00 -4.54
C SER A 240 -0.21 0.10 -3.45
N ARG A 241 0.63 -0.90 -3.82
CA ARG A 241 1.34 -1.77 -2.85
C ARG A 241 2.33 -0.99 -1.99
N ALA A 242 3.05 -0.03 -2.58
CA ALA A 242 3.98 0.83 -1.86
C ALA A 242 3.26 1.75 -0.87
N ILE A 243 2.15 2.36 -1.28
CA ILE A 243 1.30 3.19 -0.41
C ILE A 243 0.77 2.39 0.77
N ALA A 244 0.38 1.13 0.58
CA ALA A 244 -0.18 0.30 1.63
C ALA A 244 0.77 0.10 2.83
N VAL A 245 2.09 0.19 2.63
CA VAL A 245 3.08 -0.02 3.71
C VAL A 245 3.63 1.28 4.28
N THR A 246 3.30 2.45 3.73
CA THR A 246 3.76 3.74 4.27
C THR A 246 3.39 3.98 5.73
N PRO A 247 2.24 3.49 6.27
CA PRO A 247 1.94 3.67 7.69
C PRO A 247 3.03 3.12 8.63
N LEU A 248 3.67 1.99 8.27
CA LEU A 248 4.77 1.42 9.05
C LEU A 248 6.01 2.32 9.04
N LEU A 249 6.34 2.87 7.87
CA LEU A 249 7.48 3.77 7.72
C LEU A 249 7.23 5.10 8.43
N GLU A 250 6.05 5.70 8.25
CA GLU A 250 5.65 6.95 8.91
C GLU A 250 5.71 6.81 10.44
N ALA A 251 5.31 5.65 10.98
CA ALA A 251 5.39 5.34 12.40
C ALA A 251 6.81 5.06 12.91
N GLY A 252 7.82 4.98 12.02
CA GLY A 252 9.20 4.69 12.37
C GLY A 252 9.45 3.24 12.76
N ASN A 253 8.68 2.30 12.20
CA ASN A 253 8.81 0.86 12.48
C ASN A 253 9.76 0.13 11.53
N VAL A 254 10.35 0.82 10.55
CA VAL A 254 11.24 0.24 9.54
C VAL A 254 12.67 0.72 9.77
N PHE A 255 13.59 -0.23 9.93
CA PHE A 255 14.98 0.00 10.29
C PHE A 255 15.91 -0.56 9.22
N LEU A 256 16.87 0.25 8.79
CA LEU A 256 17.93 -0.10 7.84
C LEU A 256 19.28 -0.19 8.56
N LYS A 257 20.14 -1.10 8.11
CA LYS A 257 21.44 -1.34 8.74
C LYS A 257 22.38 -0.16 8.48
N LYS A 258 22.94 0.42 9.55
CA LYS A 258 23.87 1.55 9.43
C LYS A 258 25.18 1.07 8.80
N GLY A 259 25.69 1.84 7.83
CA GLY A 259 26.96 1.56 7.16
C GLY A 259 26.94 0.42 6.13
N ALA A 260 25.77 -0.18 5.88
CA ALA A 260 25.61 -1.17 4.82
C ALA A 260 25.23 -0.48 3.50
N SER A 261 25.98 -0.71 2.42
CA SER A 261 25.73 -0.07 1.12
C SER A 261 24.31 -0.32 0.60
N PHE A 262 23.82 -1.56 0.74
CA PHE A 262 22.47 -1.92 0.33
C PHE A 262 21.37 -1.12 1.04
N SER A 263 21.63 -0.63 2.26
CA SER A 263 20.68 0.18 3.00
C SER A 263 20.62 1.61 2.49
N ASP A 264 21.71 2.13 1.93
CA ASP A 264 21.73 3.46 1.33
C ASP A 264 21.20 3.40 -0.11
N GLU A 265 21.51 2.33 -0.86
CA GLU A 265 20.90 2.05 -2.17
C GLU A 265 19.37 1.94 -2.09
N LEU A 266 18.82 1.25 -1.07
CA LEU A 266 17.36 1.17 -0.87
C LEU A 266 16.76 2.51 -0.50
N LEU A 267 17.45 3.28 0.32
CA LEU A 267 16.99 4.59 0.72
C LEU A 267 16.93 5.56 -0.47
N ASP A 268 17.90 5.47 -1.37
CA ASP A 268 17.95 6.28 -2.59
C ASP A 268 16.88 5.85 -3.60
N GLU A 269 16.70 4.56 -3.82
CA GLU A 269 15.65 4.04 -4.72
C GLU A 269 14.25 4.39 -4.19
N ALA A 270 13.99 4.15 -2.90
CA ALA A 270 12.71 4.48 -2.27
C ALA A 270 12.38 5.98 -2.31
N ALA A 271 13.38 6.84 -2.19
CA ALA A 271 13.20 8.29 -2.26
C ALA A 271 12.89 8.81 -3.67
N LEU A 272 13.21 8.02 -4.70
CA LEU A 272 12.90 8.33 -6.10
C LEU A 272 11.64 7.60 -6.60
N PHE A 273 11.13 6.61 -5.86
CA PHE A 273 9.93 5.88 -6.26
C PHE A 273 8.68 6.79 -6.25
N PRO A 274 7.85 6.81 -7.31
CA PRO A 274 7.81 5.84 -8.41
C PRO A 274 8.51 6.29 -9.70
N SER A 275 9.17 7.45 -9.69
CA SER A 275 9.81 8.05 -10.88
C SER A 275 11.26 7.60 -11.09
N GLY A 276 11.81 6.81 -10.17
CA GLY A 276 13.13 6.18 -10.28
C GLY A 276 13.25 5.22 -11.46
N LYS A 277 14.47 5.03 -11.95
CA LYS A 277 14.75 4.11 -13.08
C LYS A 277 14.54 2.64 -12.72
N ASN A 278 14.75 2.28 -11.46
CA ASN A 278 14.59 0.93 -10.94
C ASN A 278 13.62 1.01 -9.76
N ASP A 279 12.87 -0.06 -9.55
CA ASP A 279 11.93 -0.21 -8.43
C ASP A 279 12.00 -1.60 -7.76
N ASP A 280 12.94 -2.46 -8.18
CA ASP A 280 13.02 -3.86 -7.75
C ASP A 280 13.31 -3.98 -6.23
N MET A 281 14.10 -3.06 -5.65
CA MET A 281 14.39 -3.07 -4.21
C MET A 281 13.18 -2.56 -3.40
N VAL A 282 12.43 -1.61 -3.96
CA VAL A 282 11.16 -1.16 -3.40
C VAL A 282 10.11 -2.26 -3.46
N ASP A 283 10.00 -3.00 -4.57
CA ASP A 283 9.08 -4.14 -4.70
C ASP A 283 9.42 -5.24 -3.68
N ALA A 284 10.69 -5.62 -3.54
CA ALA A 284 11.13 -6.58 -2.53
C ALA A 284 10.81 -6.12 -1.10
N MET A 285 11.02 -4.82 -0.79
CA MET A 285 10.74 -4.24 0.52
C MET A 285 9.23 -4.22 0.82
N THR A 286 8.43 -3.70 -0.11
CA THR A 286 6.98 -3.55 0.09
C THR A 286 6.30 -4.91 0.25
N GLN A 287 6.75 -5.94 -0.49
CA GLN A 287 6.33 -7.31 -0.29
C GLN A 287 6.70 -7.82 1.13
N ALA A 288 7.93 -7.61 1.59
CA ALA A 288 8.37 -8.04 2.92
C ALA A 288 7.53 -7.39 4.03
N LEU A 289 7.32 -6.07 3.96
CA LEU A 289 6.55 -5.32 4.93
C LEU A 289 5.10 -5.82 4.96
N SER A 290 4.45 -5.95 3.79
CA SER A 290 3.07 -6.46 3.71
C SER A 290 2.90 -7.87 4.28
N MET A 291 3.85 -8.78 4.00
CA MET A 291 3.77 -10.17 4.49
C MET A 291 3.99 -10.28 6.00
N THR A 292 4.69 -9.32 6.60
CA THR A 292 4.96 -9.32 8.04
C THR A 292 3.89 -8.57 8.85
N GLU A 293 3.06 -7.73 8.24
CA GLU A 293 1.85 -7.18 8.90
C GLU A 293 0.81 -8.26 9.17
N LYS A 294 0.50 -9.07 8.14
CA LYS A 294 -0.55 -10.12 8.21
C LYS A 294 -0.28 -11.20 9.26
N ARG A 295 0.97 -11.33 9.72
CA ARG A 295 1.41 -12.32 10.71
C ARG A 295 1.39 -11.82 12.15
N GLN A 296 1.03 -10.56 12.41
CA GLN A 296 0.70 -10.13 13.77
C GLN A 296 -0.66 -10.75 14.18
N THR A 297 -0.63 -12.02 14.59
CA THR A 297 -1.80 -12.69 15.17
C THR A 297 -2.15 -11.98 16.49
N PRO A 298 -3.45 -11.81 16.84
CA PRO A 298 -3.87 -11.05 18.02
C PRO A 298 -3.21 -11.57 19.30
N LYS A 299 -2.85 -10.66 20.21
CA LYS A 299 -2.58 -11.05 21.60
C LYS A 299 -3.80 -11.82 22.10
N ALA A 300 -3.64 -13.11 22.37
CA ALA A 300 -4.68 -13.90 23.02
C ALA A 300 -4.94 -13.27 24.40
N SER A 301 -6.06 -12.56 24.54
CA SER A 301 -6.60 -12.23 25.84
C SER A 301 -7.22 -13.50 26.42
N PHE A 302 -6.42 -14.29 27.13
CA PHE A 302 -6.97 -15.26 28.06
C PHE A 302 -7.56 -14.49 29.25
N ALA A 303 -8.81 -14.06 29.11
CA ALA A 303 -9.65 -13.78 30.26
C ALA A 303 -9.97 -15.13 30.90
N GLY A 304 -9.19 -15.50 31.92
CA GLY A 304 -9.50 -16.63 32.78
C GLY A 304 -10.81 -16.36 33.53
N ALA A 305 -11.92 -16.86 33.01
CA ALA A 305 -13.10 -17.12 33.80
C ALA A 305 -13.03 -18.58 34.24
N GLY A 306 -12.80 -18.78 35.54
CA GLY A 306 -12.70 -20.09 36.16
C GLY A 306 -13.92 -20.95 35.86
N ARG A 307 -13.65 -22.23 35.55
CA ARG A 307 -14.65 -23.29 35.56
C ARG A 307 -15.27 -23.37 36.97
N GLN A 308 -16.56 -23.09 37.08
CA GLN A 308 -17.40 -23.74 38.07
C GLN A 308 -18.28 -24.76 37.36
N SER A 309 -17.98 -26.03 37.59
CA SER A 309 -18.91 -27.13 37.38
C SER A 309 -20.02 -27.04 38.43
N GLY A 310 -21.27 -27.01 38.01
CA GLY A 310 -22.41 -27.01 38.94
C GLY A 310 -23.75 -27.08 38.23
N ARG A 311 -24.08 -28.28 37.76
CA ARG A 311 -25.42 -28.90 37.65
C ARG A 311 -26.60 -28.04 38.18
N ILE A 312 -27.65 -27.88 37.36
CA ILE A 312 -29.07 -28.29 37.59
C ILE A 312 -30.05 -27.36 36.84
N PHE A 313 -30.80 -27.97 35.92
CA PHE A 313 -32.14 -27.52 35.52
C PHE A 313 -33.11 -27.74 36.68
N GLU A 314 -33.88 -26.72 37.10
CA GLU A 314 -35.27 -26.88 37.54
C GLU A 314 -35.93 -25.52 37.89
N LYS A 315 -37.13 -25.29 37.30
CA LYS A 315 -38.21 -24.37 37.72
C LYS A 315 -37.83 -22.87 37.77
N TYR A 316 -38.38 -21.97 36.96
CA TYR A 316 -39.78 -21.73 36.59
C TYR A 316 -39.86 -21.11 35.18
#